data_AF-A0A3D9GQ93-F1
#
_entry.id   AF-A0A3D9GQ93-F1
#
_cell.length_a   1.000
_cell.length_b   1.000
_cell.length_c   1.000
_cell.angle_alpha   90.00
_cell.angle_beta   90.00
_cell.angle_gamma   90.00
#
_symmetry.space_group_name_H-M   'P 1'
#
loop_
_entity.id
_entity.type
_entity.pdbx_description
1 polymer ?
#
loop_
_entity_poly.entity_id
_entity_poly.type
_entity_poly.pdbx_seq_one_letter_code
_entity_poly.pdbx_strand_id
1 'polypeptide(L)'
;MKKLLIIFSLSLFTLITYAQVGIGTTTPDASSALDITSSDSGLLIPRVSLVNVTNGTSPIGTPATSLLVWNTNATVLGGNGEGYYFWNGSNWIPISRAGNTLNQAYNQGGLGAGRTINANAGDFQVNSGRVEFTNTADANGTPGSGVLEIGNSLRLDGNEVITNDDTLMYLQNGNNGDLSVDTNTLYVDASTNRIGVNTTIPSATLDVRGSAIFNENSGDFDFRVESNGDVNMLFVNGGTNRIGIGDNAPVAKLEINTAVNETALRVTKSTGATDAAYIYNNGSRYGLYINNNNSLANAAGLAVIGRSNNQYAHGITAVSGGYYANVGMVTGGGETIDTGVTGINAGAEVVGVHGRANNTNVTTTDKMGGFFNVSSSTGSVVPAAAAVGAVIDNTVYKIVGRGIVSTLVRDTAGEERIMVAPEAPEALFQDYGMGQLINGKATILLDPILSKNIAVDENHPMKVFVQLEGDCNGVYVTNKTANGFEVVELNHGVSNTKFSYQIIANRADEEQGGRVSKYSDMRFKPFGRKFVVDQEAIHGPKEKNKEGNPSAVTSQNSSSEIKEDHSLNQQEEIKSEKN
;
A
#
# COMPACT_ATOMS: atom_id res chain seq x y z
N MET A 1 -44.96 83.14 131.73
CA MET A 1 -46.12 82.26 132.00
C MET A 1 -46.78 81.96 130.65
N LYS A 2 -46.45 80.82 130.01
CA LYS A 2 -47.20 79.54 129.94
C LYS A 2 -48.60 79.65 129.29
N LYS A 3 -48.82 78.74 128.32
CA LYS A 3 -50.07 78.26 127.64
C LYS A 3 -50.31 78.87 126.24
N LEU A 4 -50.72 78.17 125.18
CA LEU A 4 -51.03 76.75 124.90
C LEU A 4 -51.58 76.71 123.44
N LEU A 5 -51.22 75.68 122.64
CA LEU A 5 -51.94 75.03 121.50
C LEU A 5 -52.61 75.92 120.39
N ILE A 6 -52.49 75.66 119.08
CA ILE A 6 -52.97 74.52 118.26
C ILE A 6 -52.28 74.70 116.87
N ILE A 7 -51.20 74.01 116.50
CA ILE A 7 -51.10 72.73 115.76
C ILE A 7 -52.30 72.41 114.83
N PHE A 8 -52.01 72.18 113.54
CA PHE A 8 -52.82 71.44 112.54
C PHE A 8 -53.70 72.27 111.57
N SER A 9 -53.10 72.80 110.49
CA SER A 9 -53.58 72.59 109.11
C SER A 9 -52.68 73.32 108.11
N LEU A 10 -51.85 72.55 107.39
CA LEU A 10 -51.31 72.79 106.04
C LEU A 10 -50.68 74.19 105.78
N SER A 11 -49.36 74.40 105.75
CA SER A 11 -48.35 73.72 104.93
C SER A 11 -48.89 73.17 103.60
N LEU A 12 -49.18 74.04 102.63
CA LEU A 12 -49.37 73.61 101.24
C LEU A 12 -48.62 74.51 100.26
N PHE A 13 -47.42 74.05 99.93
CA PHE A 13 -46.83 73.99 98.60
C PHE A 13 -47.06 75.17 97.64
N THR A 14 -46.02 75.97 97.47
CA THR A 14 -45.66 76.49 96.15
C THR A 14 -45.25 75.32 95.26
N LEU A 15 -46.21 74.71 94.57
CA LEU A 15 -45.96 73.81 93.45
C LEU A 15 -45.58 74.67 92.24
N ILE A 16 -44.29 74.70 91.91
CA ILE A 16 -43.85 75.12 90.58
C ILE A 16 -44.23 73.97 89.64
N THR A 17 -45.34 74.10 88.92
CA THR A 17 -45.65 73.19 87.82
C THR A 17 -44.92 73.69 86.58
N TYR A 18 -44.05 72.85 86.00
CA TYR A 18 -43.55 73.08 84.65
C TYR A 18 -44.69 72.78 83.68
N ALA A 19 -45.22 73.80 83.01
CA ALA A 19 -46.23 73.60 81.98
C ALA A 19 -45.52 73.15 80.68
N GLN A 20 -45.48 71.84 80.44
CA GLN A 20 -45.23 71.31 79.09
C GLN A 20 -46.34 71.78 78.15
N VAL A 21 -45.97 72.21 76.95
CA VAL A 21 -46.95 72.75 76.00
C VAL A 21 -47.49 71.59 75.16
N GLY A 22 -48.73 71.19 75.40
CA GLY A 22 -49.48 70.31 74.52
C GLY A 22 -50.28 71.13 73.50
N ILE A 23 -50.10 70.85 72.20
CA ILE A 23 -50.97 71.38 71.14
C ILE A 23 -51.71 70.20 70.51
N GLY A 24 -53.03 70.14 70.67
CA GLY A 24 -53.86 69.04 70.17
C GLY A 24 -53.80 67.75 71.01
N THR A 25 -53.13 67.77 72.18
CA THR A 25 -53.14 66.67 73.17
C THR A 25 -53.25 67.23 74.58
N THR A 26 -54.00 66.55 75.45
CA THR A 26 -54.08 66.83 76.90
C THR A 26 -53.12 65.99 77.72
N THR A 27 -52.40 65.07 77.08
CA THR A 27 -51.36 64.22 77.68
C THR A 27 -50.07 64.32 76.86
N PRO A 28 -49.35 65.47 76.89
CA PRO A 28 -48.05 65.58 76.23
C PRO A 28 -47.08 64.53 76.76
N ASP A 29 -46.25 63.97 75.88
CA ASP A 29 -45.22 63.00 76.26
C ASP A 29 -44.27 63.61 77.31
N ALA A 30 -43.98 62.85 78.37
CA ALA A 30 -43.19 63.30 79.51
C ALA A 30 -41.73 63.67 79.15
N SER A 31 -41.24 63.24 77.99
CA SER A 31 -39.91 63.60 77.46
C SER A 31 -39.91 64.87 76.61
N SER A 32 -41.07 65.48 76.36
CA SER A 32 -41.22 66.63 75.48
C SER A 32 -41.45 67.95 76.23
N ALA A 33 -40.79 69.01 75.78
CA ALA A 33 -41.14 70.37 76.21
C ALA A 33 -42.33 70.94 75.42
N LEU A 34 -42.54 70.43 74.19
CA LEU A 34 -43.63 70.74 73.28
C LEU A 34 -44.05 69.45 72.56
N ASP A 35 -45.30 69.03 72.75
CA ASP A 35 -45.91 67.90 72.05
C ASP A 35 -47.05 68.40 71.16
N ILE A 36 -47.04 68.00 69.89
CA ILE A 36 -48.03 68.43 68.90
C ILE A 36 -48.67 67.19 68.30
N THR A 37 -49.94 66.97 68.59
CA THR A 37 -50.75 65.91 67.99
C THR A 37 -51.78 66.51 67.05
N SER A 38 -51.79 66.09 65.78
CA SER A 38 -52.81 66.44 64.79
C SER A 38 -52.91 65.32 63.75
N SER A 39 -54.12 65.06 63.25
CA SER A 39 -54.36 64.05 62.20
C SER A 39 -54.27 64.60 60.77
N ASP A 40 -54.31 65.92 60.61
CA ASP A 40 -54.45 66.59 59.31
C ASP A 40 -53.63 67.89 59.17
N SER A 41 -52.92 68.32 60.21
CA SER A 41 -52.08 69.53 60.24
C SER A 41 -50.69 69.21 60.79
N GLY A 42 -49.71 70.08 60.52
CA GLY A 42 -48.32 69.89 60.97
C GLY A 42 -47.71 71.15 61.58
N LEU A 43 -46.45 71.05 62.01
CA LEU A 43 -45.69 72.18 62.56
C LEU A 43 -44.97 72.94 61.44
N LEU A 44 -45.34 74.20 61.23
CA LEU A 44 -44.50 75.13 60.47
C LEU A 44 -43.42 75.72 61.38
N ILE A 45 -42.20 75.27 61.17
CA ILE A 45 -40.99 75.85 61.74
C ILE A 45 -40.75 77.24 61.13
N PRO A 46 -40.14 78.21 61.85
CA PRO A 46 -39.84 79.52 61.31
C PRO A 46 -39.21 79.47 59.91
N ARG A 47 -39.85 80.16 58.96
CA ARG A 47 -39.41 80.27 57.58
C ARG A 47 -38.52 81.50 57.45
N VAL A 48 -37.26 81.26 57.10
CA VAL A 48 -36.20 82.27 57.19
C VAL A 48 -35.41 82.27 55.89
N SER A 49 -35.20 83.43 55.29
CA SER A 49 -34.37 83.55 54.09
C SER A 49 -32.90 83.67 54.50
N LEU A 50 -32.20 82.54 54.62
CA LEU A 50 -30.79 82.53 55.02
C LEU A 50 -29.92 83.10 53.91
N VAL A 51 -28.97 83.98 54.25
CA VAL A 51 -28.09 84.62 53.27
C VAL A 51 -26.88 83.73 52.95
N ASN A 52 -26.26 83.16 53.98
CA ASN A 52 -25.10 82.29 53.90
C ASN A 52 -25.15 81.31 55.08
N VAL A 53 -24.81 80.04 54.86
CA VAL A 53 -24.80 79.02 55.92
C VAL A 53 -23.86 79.36 57.07
N THR A 54 -22.81 80.15 56.87
CA THR A 54 -21.90 80.57 57.93
C THR A 54 -22.36 81.83 58.67
N ASN A 55 -23.51 82.42 58.29
CA ASN A 55 -23.98 83.69 58.87
C ASN A 55 -24.87 83.44 60.10
N GLY A 56 -24.30 83.75 61.28
CA GLY A 56 -25.00 83.74 62.57
C GLY A 56 -25.43 85.12 63.08
N THR A 57 -25.51 86.13 62.22
CA THR A 57 -25.80 87.53 62.61
C THR A 57 -27.03 88.13 61.94
N SER A 58 -27.38 87.68 60.73
CA SER A 58 -28.58 88.10 60.00
C SER A 58 -28.98 87.00 59.00
N PRO A 59 -30.28 86.70 58.81
CA PRO A 59 -31.46 87.34 59.42
C PRO A 59 -31.72 86.95 60.88
N ILE A 60 -30.99 85.96 61.41
CA ILE A 60 -31.05 85.57 62.82
C ILE A 60 -29.76 85.97 63.49
N GLY A 61 -29.85 86.90 64.45
CA GLY A 61 -28.72 87.26 65.32
C GLY A 61 -28.53 86.20 66.41
N THR A 62 -27.30 85.70 66.57
CA THR A 62 -26.90 84.71 67.58
C THR A 62 -27.84 83.49 67.64
N PRO A 63 -27.99 82.71 66.54
CA PRO A 63 -28.82 81.52 66.54
C PRO A 63 -28.35 80.52 67.60
N ALA A 64 -29.29 79.98 68.38
CA ALA A 64 -28.99 78.94 69.35
C ALA A 64 -28.58 77.64 68.65
N THR A 65 -27.69 76.86 69.26
CA THR A 65 -27.39 75.50 68.77
C THR A 65 -28.67 74.68 68.72
N SER A 66 -28.83 73.90 67.64
CA SER A 66 -30.02 73.15 67.28
C SER A 66 -31.26 73.98 66.92
N LEU A 67 -31.11 75.31 66.73
CA LEU A 67 -32.20 76.13 66.19
C LEU A 67 -32.55 75.63 64.78
N LEU A 68 -33.77 75.13 64.61
CA LEU A 68 -34.29 74.63 63.34
C LEU A 68 -35.06 75.74 62.61
N VAL A 69 -34.79 75.89 61.32
CA VAL A 69 -35.51 76.81 60.41
C VAL A 69 -35.82 76.10 59.09
N TRP A 70 -36.86 76.57 58.42
CA TRP A 70 -37.04 76.31 56.99
C TRP A 70 -36.39 77.45 56.21
N ASN A 71 -35.30 77.17 55.50
CA ASN A 71 -34.68 78.12 54.61
C ASN A 71 -35.56 78.36 53.37
N THR A 72 -35.93 79.61 53.12
CA THR A 72 -36.68 80.02 51.92
C THR A 72 -35.78 80.61 50.82
N ASN A 73 -34.47 80.72 51.04
CA ASN A 73 -33.57 81.24 50.02
C ASN A 73 -33.04 80.10 49.14
N ALA A 74 -33.60 79.92 47.94
CA ALA A 74 -33.14 78.94 46.96
C ALA A 74 -31.67 79.11 46.56
N THR A 75 -31.10 80.30 46.73
CA THR A 75 -29.70 80.63 46.37
C THR A 75 -28.84 80.92 47.60
N VAL A 76 -29.17 80.38 48.77
CA VAL A 76 -28.36 80.50 50.00
C VAL A 76 -26.89 80.13 49.73
N LEU A 77 -25.97 81.03 50.05
CA LEU A 77 -24.55 80.81 49.79
C LEU A 77 -24.00 79.70 50.71
N GLY A 78 -23.36 78.68 50.11
CA GLY A 78 -22.80 77.53 50.82
C GLY A 78 -23.84 76.49 51.31
N GLY A 79 -25.11 76.67 50.98
CA GLY A 79 -26.18 75.71 51.31
C GLY A 79 -26.69 74.92 50.12
N ASN A 80 -27.66 74.05 50.38
CA ASN A 80 -28.33 73.18 49.41
C ASN A 80 -29.78 73.66 49.14
N GLY A 81 -29.92 74.94 48.79
CA GLY A 81 -31.21 75.55 48.44
C GLY A 81 -32.24 75.62 49.57
N GLU A 82 -33.52 75.70 49.21
CA GLU A 82 -34.64 75.70 50.14
C GLU A 82 -34.75 74.36 50.88
N GLY A 83 -35.10 74.38 52.17
CA GLY A 83 -35.24 73.16 52.96
C GLY A 83 -35.03 73.38 54.45
N TYR A 84 -35.00 72.30 55.22
CA TYR A 84 -34.72 72.38 56.66
C TYR A 84 -33.23 72.57 56.92
N TYR A 85 -32.91 73.54 57.78
CA TYR A 85 -31.56 73.79 58.28
C TYR A 85 -31.59 73.90 59.80
N PHE A 86 -30.58 73.36 60.47
CA PHE A 86 -30.36 73.65 61.88
C PHE A 86 -29.01 74.31 62.11
N TRP A 87 -28.92 75.19 63.11
CA TRP A 87 -27.65 75.79 63.51
C TRP A 87 -26.85 74.81 64.36
N ASN A 88 -25.62 74.47 63.98
CA ASN A 88 -24.78 73.54 64.75
C ASN A 88 -23.87 74.22 65.79
N GLY A 89 -24.03 75.53 66.00
CA GLY A 89 -23.16 76.35 66.84
C GLY A 89 -22.20 77.24 66.05
N SER A 90 -21.98 76.95 64.76
CA SER A 90 -21.11 77.76 63.88
C SER A 90 -21.62 77.92 62.45
N ASN A 91 -22.44 76.99 61.96
CA ASN A 91 -23.01 77.01 60.61
C ASN A 91 -24.44 76.46 60.59
N TRP A 92 -25.23 76.87 59.60
CA TRP A 92 -26.50 76.28 59.21
C TRP A 92 -26.26 75.00 58.41
N ILE A 93 -26.68 73.86 58.92
CA ILE A 93 -26.51 72.55 58.29
C ILE A 93 -27.82 72.12 57.64
N PRO A 94 -27.84 71.83 56.33
CA PRO A 94 -29.02 71.32 55.65
C PRO A 94 -29.34 69.90 56.13
N ILE A 95 -30.62 69.62 56.37
CA ILE A 95 -31.13 68.26 56.56
C ILE A 95 -31.55 67.74 55.18
N SER A 96 -30.56 67.41 54.33
CA SER A 96 -30.83 66.92 52.97
C SER A 96 -30.94 65.40 52.90
N ARG A 97 -31.83 64.90 52.05
CA ARG A 97 -31.93 63.49 51.64
C ARG A 97 -31.08 63.28 50.37
N ALA A 98 -29.76 63.16 50.51
CA ALA A 98 -28.89 62.90 49.35
C ALA A 98 -28.93 61.41 48.97
N GLY A 99 -29.15 61.12 47.69
CA GLY A 99 -29.31 59.77 47.15
C GLY A 99 -28.10 58.89 47.40
N ASN A 100 -28.34 57.72 48.00
CA ASN A 100 -27.31 56.73 48.26
C ASN A 100 -26.86 56.10 46.93
N THR A 101 -25.60 56.27 46.55
CA THR A 101 -24.96 55.38 45.56
C THR A 101 -24.42 54.14 46.27
N LEU A 102 -24.28 53.02 45.56
CA LEU A 102 -23.73 51.75 46.09
C LEU A 102 -22.40 51.94 46.86
N ASN A 103 -21.64 52.97 46.48
CA ASN A 103 -20.37 53.36 47.07
C ASN A 103 -20.49 53.82 48.55
N GLN A 104 -21.62 54.40 48.96
CA GLN A 104 -21.83 54.87 50.34
C GLN A 104 -22.17 53.74 51.33
N ALA A 105 -22.60 52.58 50.84
CA ALA A 105 -22.78 51.38 51.67
C ALA A 105 -21.44 50.67 51.96
N TYR A 106 -20.42 50.88 51.13
CA TYR A 106 -19.10 50.24 51.23
C TYR A 106 -18.13 50.93 52.19
N ASN A 107 -18.19 52.27 52.29
CA ASN A 107 -17.12 53.04 52.96
C ASN A 107 -17.46 53.64 54.33
N GLN A 108 -18.66 53.41 54.88
CA GLN A 108 -19.05 53.99 56.18
C GLN A 108 -18.77 53.08 57.41
N GLY A 109 -17.84 52.12 57.33
CA GLY A 109 -17.65 51.13 58.41
C GLY A 109 -16.24 50.61 58.72
N GLY A 110 -15.16 51.16 58.14
CA GLY A 110 -13.80 50.65 58.40
C GLY A 110 -13.48 49.31 57.73
N LEU A 111 -12.31 48.73 58.04
CA LEU A 111 -11.69 47.56 57.37
C LEU A 111 -12.74 46.50 57.02
N GLY A 112 -12.96 46.34 55.70
CA GLY A 112 -14.04 45.54 55.13
C GLY A 112 -14.09 44.12 55.70
N ALA A 113 -15.01 43.90 56.64
CA ALA A 113 -15.39 42.56 57.07
C ALA A 113 -16.15 41.89 55.93
N GLY A 114 -15.67 40.73 55.46
CA GLY A 114 -16.17 40.01 54.29
C GLY A 114 -17.69 40.01 54.15
N ARG A 115 -18.21 40.85 53.24
CA ARG A 115 -19.63 40.92 52.92
C ARG A 115 -19.89 40.16 51.63
N THR A 116 -20.86 39.24 51.68
CA THR A 116 -21.40 38.56 50.51
C THR A 116 -22.27 39.52 49.71
N ILE A 117 -21.95 39.72 48.43
CA ILE A 117 -22.90 40.33 47.48
C ILE A 117 -23.85 39.22 47.03
N ASN A 118 -25.11 39.28 47.47
CA ASN A 118 -26.14 38.37 47.00
C ASN A 118 -27.02 39.11 45.98
N ALA A 119 -26.75 38.90 44.68
CA ALA A 119 -27.58 39.40 43.60
C ALA A 119 -28.80 38.47 43.42
N ASN A 120 -29.75 38.57 44.36
CA ASN A 120 -30.93 37.68 44.41
C ASN A 120 -32.07 38.06 43.44
N ALA A 121 -31.92 39.16 42.69
CA ALA A 121 -32.94 39.71 41.80
C ALA A 121 -32.44 40.03 40.38
N GLY A 122 -31.23 39.60 40.01
CA GLY A 122 -30.65 39.83 38.67
C GLY A 122 -29.16 39.45 38.57
N ASP A 123 -28.56 39.67 37.40
CA ASP A 123 -27.17 39.34 37.14
C ASP A 123 -26.20 40.25 37.92
N PHE A 124 -25.07 39.68 38.37
CA PHE A 124 -23.93 40.48 38.79
C PHE A 124 -23.15 40.94 37.56
N GLN A 125 -23.27 42.21 37.19
CA GLN A 125 -22.58 42.82 36.05
C GLN A 125 -21.52 43.81 36.52
N VAL A 126 -20.30 43.69 35.99
CA VAL A 126 -19.22 44.67 36.17
C VAL A 126 -18.99 45.40 34.86
N ASN A 127 -19.50 46.64 34.76
CA ASN A 127 -19.33 47.46 33.56
C ASN A 127 -17.93 48.09 33.54
N SER A 128 -17.15 47.79 32.49
CA SER A 128 -15.83 48.39 32.18
C SER A 128 -14.72 48.15 33.22
N GLY A 129 -14.71 46.99 33.89
CA GLY A 129 -13.68 46.63 34.87
C GLY A 129 -13.28 45.15 34.81
N ARG A 130 -12.15 44.81 35.44
CA ARG A 130 -11.72 43.43 35.65
C ARG A 130 -12.31 42.91 36.95
N VAL A 131 -12.93 41.73 36.92
CA VAL A 131 -13.19 40.95 38.13
C VAL A 131 -11.94 40.19 38.47
N GLU A 132 -11.35 40.47 39.63
CA GLU A 132 -10.20 39.73 40.14
C GLU A 132 -10.61 38.95 41.39
N PHE A 133 -10.43 37.64 41.35
CA PHE A 133 -10.57 36.78 42.52
C PHE A 133 -9.20 36.65 43.20
N THR A 134 -8.91 37.50 44.19
CA THR A 134 -7.71 37.39 45.04
C THR A 134 -8.04 36.75 46.38
N ASN A 135 -7.09 36.01 46.98
CA ASN A 135 -7.23 35.42 48.33
C ASN A 135 -8.47 34.52 48.50
N THR A 136 -8.76 33.66 47.52
CA THR A 136 -9.81 32.64 47.66
C THR A 136 -9.41 31.66 48.78
N ALA A 137 -10.21 31.61 49.85
CA ALA A 137 -10.11 30.56 50.86
C ALA A 137 -10.88 29.33 50.36
N ASP A 138 -10.25 28.17 50.43
CA ASP A 138 -10.85 26.88 50.07
C ASP A 138 -12.16 26.67 50.86
N ALA A 139 -13.25 26.30 50.18
CA ALA A 139 -14.49 25.89 50.83
C ALA A 139 -14.29 24.66 51.74
N ASN A 140 -13.25 23.87 51.50
CA ASN A 140 -12.97 22.59 52.16
C ASN A 140 -11.72 22.58 53.06
N GLY A 141 -11.04 23.73 53.25
CA GLY A 141 -9.98 23.88 54.26
C GLY A 141 -8.59 23.28 53.95
N THR A 142 -8.26 22.94 52.70
CA THR A 142 -6.93 22.46 52.29
C THR A 142 -6.12 23.60 51.65
N PRO A 143 -4.96 24.00 52.19
CA PRO A 143 -4.14 25.05 51.60
C PRO A 143 -3.67 24.70 50.18
N GLY A 144 -3.94 25.57 49.19
CA GLY A 144 -3.43 25.45 47.80
C GLY A 144 -4.41 24.88 46.77
N SER A 145 -5.66 24.62 47.13
CA SER A 145 -6.70 24.03 46.26
C SER A 145 -7.68 25.04 45.65
N GLY A 146 -7.47 26.35 45.84
CA GLY A 146 -8.44 27.40 45.49
C GLY A 146 -8.73 27.50 43.99
N VAL A 147 -9.67 26.69 43.51
CA VAL A 147 -10.21 26.75 42.14
C VAL A 147 -11.43 27.66 42.12
N LEU A 148 -11.59 28.42 41.03
CA LEU A 148 -12.84 29.09 40.69
C LEU A 148 -13.93 28.03 40.42
N GLU A 149 -14.87 27.85 41.36
CA GLU A 149 -16.01 26.95 41.18
C GLU A 149 -17.17 27.69 40.50
N ILE A 150 -17.48 27.32 39.26
CA ILE A 150 -18.62 27.87 38.50
C ILE A 150 -19.67 26.75 38.42
N GLY A 151 -20.71 26.85 39.25
CA GLY A 151 -21.70 25.77 39.42
C GLY A 151 -22.57 25.46 38.20
N ASN A 152 -22.54 26.28 37.15
CA ASN A 152 -23.30 26.07 35.91
C ASN A 152 -22.38 26.05 34.68
N SER A 153 -22.19 27.19 34.03
CA SER A 153 -21.35 27.29 32.83
C SER A 153 -20.50 28.55 32.88
N LEU A 154 -19.22 28.38 32.53
CA LEU A 154 -18.38 29.49 32.11
C LEU A 154 -18.65 29.71 30.62
N ARG A 155 -19.31 30.81 30.26
CA ARG A 155 -19.50 31.21 28.87
C ARG A 155 -18.40 32.21 28.50
N LEU A 156 -17.62 31.86 27.48
CA LEU A 156 -16.69 32.76 26.81
C LEU A 156 -17.30 33.06 25.44
N ASP A 157 -17.46 34.34 25.11
CA ASP A 157 -17.82 34.84 23.80
C ASP A 157 -16.64 34.76 22.83
N GLY A 158 -16.84 35.17 21.58
CA GLY A 158 -15.84 35.01 20.51
C GLY A 158 -14.55 35.82 20.67
N ASN A 159 -14.46 36.75 21.63
CA ASN A 159 -13.26 37.54 21.91
C ASN A 159 -12.60 37.20 23.25
N GLU A 160 -13.21 36.35 24.07
CA GLU A 160 -12.67 35.98 25.37
C GLU A 160 -11.74 34.77 25.29
N VAL A 161 -10.57 34.90 25.93
CA VAL A 161 -9.55 33.85 26.00
C VAL A 161 -9.22 33.58 27.46
N ILE A 162 -9.18 32.31 27.86
CA ILE A 162 -8.54 31.93 29.12
C ILE A 162 -7.03 31.97 28.86
N THR A 163 -6.36 32.95 29.45
CA THR A 163 -4.90 33.08 29.38
C THR A 163 -4.26 32.54 30.66
N ASN A 164 -3.14 31.85 30.51
CA ASN A 164 -2.23 31.47 31.58
C ASN A 164 -0.84 32.03 31.21
N ASP A 165 -0.14 32.64 32.17
CA ASP A 165 1.21 33.20 31.94
C ASP A 165 2.27 32.09 31.85
N ASP A 166 2.14 31.19 30.87
CA ASP A 166 3.00 30.01 30.63
C ASP A 166 3.13 29.05 31.84
N THR A 167 2.17 29.09 32.77
CA THR A 167 2.08 28.16 33.92
C THR A 167 1.07 27.03 33.67
N LEU A 168 1.10 25.93 34.41
CA LEU A 168 0.14 24.82 34.21
C LEU A 168 -1.32 25.29 34.43
N MET A 169 -2.16 25.17 33.38
CA MET A 169 -3.60 25.35 33.48
C MET A 169 -4.25 24.04 33.98
N TYR A 170 -4.69 24.03 35.23
CA TYR A 170 -5.36 22.87 35.83
C TYR A 170 -6.86 22.88 35.52
N LEU A 171 -7.27 22.13 34.49
CA LEU A 171 -8.67 21.82 34.21
C LEU A 171 -9.12 20.61 35.06
N GLN A 172 -9.25 20.85 36.38
CA GLN A 172 -9.85 19.99 37.42
C GLN A 172 -9.31 18.55 37.59
N ASN A 173 -8.84 18.24 38.81
CA ASN A 173 -8.37 16.92 39.24
C ASN A 173 -9.41 16.18 40.13
N GLY A 174 -10.72 16.34 39.86
CA GLY A 174 -11.75 16.02 40.87
C GLY A 174 -13.13 15.49 40.45
N ASN A 175 -13.45 15.31 39.16
CA ASN A 175 -14.73 14.74 38.70
C ASN A 175 -14.56 14.01 37.36
N ASN A 176 -13.88 12.86 37.40
CA ASN A 176 -13.44 12.07 36.24
C ASN A 176 -12.32 12.71 35.39
N GLY A 177 -12.21 14.05 35.34
CA GLY A 177 -11.09 14.78 34.71
C GLY A 177 -11.21 14.93 33.19
N ASP A 178 -12.41 14.71 32.64
CA ASP A 178 -12.62 14.71 31.19
C ASP A 178 -12.62 16.13 30.62
N LEU A 179 -12.08 16.28 29.40
CA LEU A 179 -12.16 17.52 28.62
C LEU A 179 -12.99 17.26 27.37
N SER A 180 -14.14 17.92 27.23
CA SER A 180 -14.93 17.89 25.99
C SER A 180 -14.90 19.27 25.33
N VAL A 181 -14.40 19.34 24.10
CA VAL A 181 -14.56 20.47 23.19
C VAL A 181 -15.59 20.05 22.16
N ASP A 182 -16.73 20.74 22.15
CA ASP A 182 -17.88 20.48 21.28
C ASP A 182 -18.25 18.99 21.22
N THR A 183 -19.04 18.52 22.20
CA THR A 183 -19.52 17.13 22.39
C THR A 183 -18.49 16.03 22.10
N ASN A 184 -18.20 15.78 20.82
CA ASN A 184 -17.29 14.76 20.33
C ASN A 184 -16.08 15.28 19.53
N THR A 185 -15.96 16.57 19.19
CA THR A 185 -14.88 17.13 18.34
C THR A 185 -13.50 16.82 18.93
N LEU A 186 -13.26 17.16 20.20
CA LEU A 186 -12.14 16.65 20.99
C LEU A 186 -12.67 16.22 22.35
N TYR A 187 -12.47 14.95 22.71
CA TYR A 187 -12.90 14.38 23.97
C TYR A 187 -11.73 13.67 24.66
N VAL A 188 -11.25 14.21 25.77
CA VAL A 188 -10.27 13.53 26.63
C VAL A 188 -11.06 12.82 27.72
N ASP A 189 -10.97 11.50 27.74
CA ASP A 189 -11.49 10.64 28.79
C ASP A 189 -10.36 10.33 29.77
N ALA A 190 -10.34 11.04 30.90
CA ALA A 190 -9.32 10.84 31.92
C ALA A 190 -9.56 9.57 32.75
N SER A 191 -10.77 9.01 32.75
CA SER A 191 -11.01 7.71 33.42
C SER A 191 -10.36 6.54 32.70
N THR A 192 -10.27 6.62 31.37
CA THR A 192 -9.63 5.57 30.55
C THR A 192 -8.25 5.96 30.03
N ASN A 193 -7.78 7.18 30.29
CA ASN A 193 -6.55 7.78 29.76
C ASN A 193 -6.52 7.79 28.23
N ARG A 194 -7.60 8.27 27.60
CA ARG A 194 -7.78 8.23 26.15
C ARG A 194 -8.21 9.57 25.57
N ILE A 195 -7.86 9.79 24.32
CA ILE A 195 -8.25 10.95 23.53
C ILE A 195 -9.10 10.46 22.36
N GLY A 196 -10.32 10.98 22.25
CA GLY A 196 -11.22 10.84 21.13
C GLY A 196 -11.23 12.10 20.28
N VAL A 197 -11.18 11.95 18.96
CA VAL A 197 -11.46 13.02 17.99
C VAL A 197 -12.66 12.58 17.16
N ASN A 198 -13.71 13.38 17.16
CA ASN A 198 -15.03 13.04 16.62
C ASN A 198 -15.68 11.80 17.29
N THR A 199 -15.36 11.52 18.56
CA THR A 199 -15.97 10.48 19.39
C THR A 199 -15.90 10.77 20.88
N THR A 200 -16.92 10.35 21.65
CA THR A 200 -16.95 10.40 23.12
C THR A 200 -16.60 9.07 23.79
N ILE A 201 -16.34 8.02 23.01
CA ILE A 201 -16.07 6.66 23.52
C ILE A 201 -14.83 6.09 22.84
N PRO A 202 -13.64 6.67 23.09
CA PRO A 202 -12.40 6.23 22.47
C PRO A 202 -12.07 4.78 22.88
N SER A 203 -11.78 3.94 21.89
CA SER A 203 -11.44 2.52 22.06
C SER A 203 -9.94 2.25 22.17
N ALA A 204 -9.11 3.26 21.87
CA ALA A 204 -7.65 3.26 21.97
C ALA A 204 -7.17 4.56 22.64
N THR A 205 -5.88 4.65 22.98
CA THR A 205 -5.28 5.86 23.60
C THR A 205 -5.52 7.12 22.77
N LEU A 206 -5.48 7.01 21.43
CA LEU A 206 -5.92 8.02 20.48
C LEU A 206 -6.87 7.37 19.48
N ASP A 207 -8.14 7.79 19.46
CA ASP A 207 -9.19 7.28 18.58
C ASP A 207 -9.74 8.43 17.73
N VAL A 208 -9.38 8.46 16.45
CA VAL A 208 -9.79 9.49 15.49
C VAL A 208 -10.84 8.91 14.55
N ARG A 209 -12.08 9.40 14.62
CA ARG A 209 -13.17 9.00 13.71
C ARG A 209 -13.28 9.96 12.54
N GLY A 210 -12.51 9.69 11.49
CA GLY A 210 -12.49 10.52 10.29
C GLY A 210 -11.16 10.40 9.55
N SER A 211 -10.85 11.38 8.70
CA SER A 211 -9.54 11.49 8.07
C SER A 211 -8.54 12.16 9.02
N ALA A 212 -7.32 11.64 9.08
CA ALA A 212 -6.19 12.27 9.75
C ALA A 212 -5.13 12.62 8.70
N ILE A 213 -4.64 13.86 8.73
CA ILE A 213 -3.54 14.33 7.88
C ILE A 213 -2.35 14.55 8.81
N PHE A 214 -1.20 13.99 8.44
CA PHE A 214 0.06 14.18 9.16
C PHE A 214 1.06 14.87 8.24
N ASN A 215 1.79 15.85 8.78
CA ASN A 215 2.84 16.59 8.08
C ASN A 215 2.38 17.31 6.79
N GLU A 216 1.23 17.96 6.86
CA GLU A 216 0.66 18.77 5.76
C GLU A 216 1.56 19.95 5.36
N ASN A 217 2.31 20.51 6.30
CA ASN A 217 3.24 21.62 6.06
C ASN A 217 4.57 21.17 5.42
N SER A 218 4.69 19.89 5.02
CA SER A 218 5.87 19.35 4.33
C SER A 218 7.19 19.55 5.11
N GLY A 219 7.13 19.48 6.44
CA GLY A 219 8.31 19.48 7.29
C GLY A 219 9.10 18.17 7.18
N ASP A 220 10.35 18.17 7.62
CA ASP A 220 11.15 16.94 7.73
C ASP A 220 10.80 16.21 9.02
N PHE A 221 9.59 15.65 9.06
CA PHE A 221 9.06 14.88 10.17
C PHE A 221 8.78 13.45 9.73
N ASP A 222 9.35 12.50 10.46
CA ASP A 222 9.15 11.08 10.22
C ASP A 222 7.89 10.57 10.93
N PHE A 223 7.21 9.58 10.33
CA PHE A 223 6.12 8.85 10.96
C PHE A 223 6.50 7.38 11.15
N ARG A 224 6.30 6.85 12.36
CA ARG A 224 6.77 5.52 12.76
C ARG A 224 5.65 4.74 13.45
N VAL A 225 5.49 3.47 13.04
CA VAL A 225 4.66 2.47 13.71
C VAL A 225 5.59 1.34 14.15
N GLU A 226 5.58 1.06 15.45
CA GLU A 226 6.46 0.06 16.09
C GLU A 226 5.69 -1.22 16.47
N SER A 227 6.43 -2.31 16.66
CA SER A 227 5.96 -3.55 17.27
C SER A 227 6.94 -4.00 18.37
N ASN A 228 6.60 -5.06 19.11
CA ASN A 228 7.46 -5.57 20.20
C ASN A 228 8.87 -6.02 19.74
N GLY A 229 9.04 -6.37 18.45
CA GLY A 229 10.31 -6.89 17.90
C GLY A 229 10.94 -6.01 16.83
N ASP A 230 10.25 -4.96 16.40
CA ASP A 230 10.69 -4.11 15.30
C ASP A 230 10.18 -2.67 15.48
N VAL A 231 11.13 -1.75 15.70
CA VAL A 231 10.89 -0.31 15.86
C VAL A 231 10.56 0.40 14.55
N ASN A 232 10.66 -0.29 13.41
CA ASN A 232 10.42 0.26 12.07
C ASN A 232 9.41 -0.58 11.29
N MET A 233 8.44 -1.21 11.96
CA MET A 233 7.43 -2.05 11.32
C MET A 233 6.79 -1.30 10.12
N LEU A 234 6.44 -0.03 10.31
CA LEU A 234 6.20 0.91 9.22
C LEU A 234 6.89 2.23 9.52
N PHE A 235 7.67 2.72 8.58
CA PHE A 235 8.38 3.99 8.69
C PHE A 235 8.19 4.83 7.43
N VAL A 236 7.74 6.07 7.60
CA VAL A 236 7.66 7.07 6.53
C VAL A 236 8.69 8.13 6.84
N ASN A 237 9.70 8.23 5.98
CA ASN A 237 10.77 9.21 6.12
C ASN A 237 10.43 10.50 5.38
N GLY A 238 10.27 11.59 6.13
CA GLY A 238 9.88 12.90 5.60
C GLY A 238 10.95 13.49 4.67
N GLY A 239 12.21 13.51 5.11
CA GLY A 239 13.31 14.14 4.39
C GLY A 239 13.67 13.48 3.07
N THR A 240 13.55 12.15 2.97
CA THR A 240 13.84 11.39 1.73
C THR A 240 12.60 11.06 0.91
N ASN A 241 11.40 11.32 1.43
CA ASN A 241 10.12 11.00 0.82
C ASN A 241 9.95 9.49 0.52
N ARG A 242 10.30 8.62 1.47
CA ARG A 242 10.34 7.15 1.28
C ARG A 242 9.61 6.41 2.37
N ILE A 243 9.18 5.19 2.07
CA ILE A 243 8.51 4.28 2.99
C ILE A 243 9.41 3.06 3.20
N GLY A 244 9.69 2.73 4.46
CA GLY A 244 10.35 1.50 4.89
C GLY A 244 9.39 0.60 5.68
N ILE A 245 9.48 -0.70 5.48
CA ILE A 245 8.89 -1.75 6.31
C ILE A 245 10.05 -2.58 6.84
N GLY A 246 10.29 -2.55 8.15
CA GLY A 246 11.47 -3.13 8.80
C GLY A 246 12.76 -2.34 8.59
N ASP A 247 12.68 -1.10 8.08
CA ASP A 247 13.84 -0.25 7.77
C ASP A 247 13.57 1.23 8.07
N ASN A 248 14.52 1.91 8.71
CA ASN A 248 14.48 3.36 8.95
C ASN A 248 15.28 4.19 7.95
N ALA A 249 16.01 3.56 7.04
CA ALA A 249 16.83 4.24 6.03
C ALA A 249 16.57 3.73 4.61
N PRO A 250 15.30 3.67 4.16
CA PRO A 250 14.96 3.12 2.86
C PRO A 250 15.70 3.85 1.73
N VAL A 251 16.26 3.10 0.79
CA VAL A 251 16.90 3.59 -0.44
C VAL A 251 15.94 3.62 -1.63
N ALA A 252 14.81 2.91 -1.54
CA ALA A 252 13.73 2.92 -2.53
C ALA A 252 12.49 3.70 -2.05
N LYS A 253 11.55 4.00 -2.97
CA LYS A 253 10.29 4.70 -2.64
C LYS A 253 9.45 3.91 -1.63
N LEU A 254 9.41 2.59 -1.80
CA LEU A 254 8.94 1.61 -0.84
C LEU A 254 10.02 0.53 -0.74
N GLU A 255 10.51 0.28 0.47
CA GLU A 255 11.48 -0.76 0.77
C GLU A 255 10.95 -1.67 1.87
N ILE A 256 11.14 -2.98 1.70
CA ILE A 256 10.79 -3.98 2.70
C ILE A 256 12.06 -4.74 3.04
N ASN A 257 12.57 -4.51 4.25
CA ASN A 257 13.74 -5.19 4.79
C ASN A 257 13.29 -6.16 5.88
N THR A 258 13.73 -7.40 5.82
CA THR A 258 13.31 -8.44 6.78
C THR A 258 14.51 -9.18 7.35
N ALA A 259 14.29 -9.86 8.48
CA ALA A 259 15.29 -10.75 9.04
C ALA A 259 15.60 -11.92 8.09
N VAL A 260 16.71 -12.62 8.36
CA VAL A 260 17.14 -13.80 7.59
C VAL A 260 16.05 -14.89 7.64
N ASN A 261 15.70 -15.44 6.48
CA ASN A 261 14.67 -16.49 6.28
C ASN A 261 13.20 -16.05 6.43
N GLU A 262 12.92 -14.76 6.35
CA GLU A 262 11.55 -14.24 6.31
C GLU A 262 11.10 -13.89 4.88
N THR A 263 9.81 -14.03 4.61
CA THR A 263 9.24 -13.60 3.32
C THR A 263 8.94 -12.10 3.39
N ALA A 264 9.74 -11.29 2.70
CA ALA A 264 9.55 -9.84 2.66
C ALA A 264 8.20 -9.42 2.07
N LEU A 265 7.76 -10.03 0.96
CA LEU A 265 6.47 -9.73 0.34
C LEU A 265 5.77 -11.01 -0.08
N ARG A 266 4.61 -11.28 0.54
CA ARG A 266 3.71 -12.37 0.16
C ARG A 266 2.41 -11.78 -0.37
N VAL A 267 2.13 -11.99 -1.67
CA VAL A 267 0.86 -11.59 -2.28
C VAL A 267 0.03 -12.84 -2.55
N THR A 268 -1.05 -13.03 -1.79
CA THR A 268 -1.95 -14.19 -1.90
C THR A 268 -3.39 -13.79 -2.10
N LYS A 269 -4.14 -14.59 -2.85
CA LYS A 269 -5.57 -14.40 -3.12
C LYS A 269 -6.35 -15.66 -2.72
N SER A 270 -7.45 -15.49 -2.00
CA SER A 270 -8.16 -16.59 -1.32
C SER A 270 -9.37 -17.17 -2.07
N THR A 271 -9.79 -16.62 -3.23
CA THR A 271 -10.59 -17.25 -4.34
C THR A 271 -11.21 -16.16 -5.26
N GLY A 272 -11.48 -16.47 -6.54
CA GLY A 272 -12.53 -15.80 -7.32
C GLY A 272 -12.21 -14.63 -8.28
N ALA A 273 -10.96 -14.25 -8.56
CA ALA A 273 -10.69 -13.25 -9.61
C ALA A 273 -9.28 -13.39 -10.24
N THR A 274 -9.10 -12.77 -11.41
CA THR A 274 -7.99 -12.89 -12.38
C THR A 274 -6.58 -12.91 -11.78
N ASP A 275 -6.11 -11.81 -11.16
CA ASP A 275 -4.71 -11.67 -10.77
C ASP A 275 -4.51 -11.45 -9.26
N ALA A 276 -3.43 -12.00 -8.69
CA ALA A 276 -3.00 -11.72 -7.31
C ALA A 276 -2.08 -10.49 -7.23
N ALA A 277 -1.25 -10.27 -8.24
CA ALA A 277 -0.40 -9.09 -8.40
C ALA A 277 -0.36 -8.69 -9.87
N TYR A 278 -0.53 -7.40 -10.17
CA TYR A 278 -0.39 -6.84 -11.51
C TYR A 278 0.62 -5.70 -11.46
N ILE A 279 1.74 -5.86 -12.18
CA ILE A 279 2.82 -4.88 -12.26
C ILE A 279 2.80 -4.28 -13.66
N TYR A 280 2.38 -3.03 -13.76
CA TYR A 280 2.28 -2.28 -15.01
C TYR A 280 3.27 -1.13 -15.02
N ASN A 281 4.06 -1.03 -16.08
CA ASN A 281 5.00 0.06 -16.30
C ASN A 281 4.77 0.67 -17.68
N ASN A 282 4.44 1.97 -17.71
CA ASN A 282 4.20 2.76 -18.93
C ASN A 282 5.45 3.57 -19.36
N GLY A 283 6.60 3.34 -18.71
CA GLY A 283 7.87 4.01 -18.98
C GLY A 283 8.91 3.06 -19.60
N SER A 284 10.05 3.62 -20.03
CA SER A 284 11.13 2.87 -20.71
C SER A 284 12.01 1.99 -19.79
N ARG A 285 11.58 1.71 -18.56
CA ARG A 285 12.33 0.91 -17.59
C ARG A 285 11.65 -0.44 -17.36
N TYR A 286 12.34 -1.34 -16.65
CA TYR A 286 11.77 -2.62 -16.26
C TYR A 286 10.51 -2.44 -15.41
N GLY A 287 9.42 -3.16 -15.73
CA GLY A 287 8.26 -3.25 -14.86
C GLY A 287 8.54 -4.05 -13.60
N LEU A 288 9.26 -5.16 -13.74
CA LEU A 288 9.72 -6.02 -12.65
C LEU A 288 11.21 -6.30 -12.85
N TYR A 289 12.04 -5.79 -11.95
CA TYR A 289 13.47 -6.08 -11.88
C TYR A 289 13.73 -6.95 -10.67
N ILE A 290 14.09 -8.22 -10.89
CA ILE A 290 14.42 -9.16 -9.83
C ILE A 290 15.91 -9.40 -9.88
N ASN A 291 16.62 -8.94 -8.84
CA ASN A 291 18.03 -9.21 -8.65
C ASN A 291 18.22 -10.02 -7.37
N ASN A 292 19.03 -11.07 -7.43
CA ASN A 292 19.40 -11.86 -6.27
C ASN A 292 20.92 -11.77 -6.06
N ASN A 293 21.33 -10.87 -5.16
CA ASN A 293 22.71 -10.74 -4.72
C ASN A 293 22.91 -11.61 -3.47
N ASN A 294 23.18 -12.90 -3.65
CA ASN A 294 23.56 -13.75 -2.52
C ASN A 294 25.07 -14.06 -2.57
N SER A 295 25.80 -13.58 -1.57
CA SER A 295 27.25 -13.71 -1.44
C SER A 295 27.70 -15.01 -0.75
N LEU A 296 26.77 -15.91 -0.41
CA LEU A 296 27.07 -17.20 0.21
C LEU A 296 27.22 -18.30 -0.86
N ALA A 297 28.31 -19.08 -0.76
CA ALA A 297 28.77 -20.07 -1.75
C ALA A 297 27.83 -21.28 -2.02
N ASN A 298 26.55 -21.22 -1.65
CA ASN A 298 25.57 -22.28 -1.83
C ASN A 298 24.10 -21.78 -1.89
N ALA A 299 23.90 -20.53 -2.29
CA ALA A 299 22.55 -19.97 -2.39
C ALA A 299 21.98 -20.13 -3.81
N ALA A 300 20.97 -20.97 -3.95
CA ALA A 300 20.15 -21.05 -5.15
C ALA A 300 19.24 -19.81 -5.24
N GLY A 301 19.68 -18.78 -5.95
CA GLY A 301 18.87 -17.61 -6.25
C GLY A 301 17.96 -17.87 -7.44
N LEU A 302 16.66 -17.98 -7.21
CA LEU A 302 15.67 -18.31 -8.24
C LEU A 302 14.83 -17.07 -8.58
N ALA A 303 14.95 -16.55 -9.81
CA ALA A 303 14.40 -15.25 -10.18
C ALA A 303 12.88 -15.27 -10.45
N VAL A 304 12.36 -16.27 -11.15
CA VAL A 304 10.93 -16.43 -11.42
C VAL A 304 10.60 -17.93 -11.51
N ILE A 305 9.61 -18.41 -10.75
CA ILE A 305 9.04 -19.76 -10.94
C ILE A 305 7.56 -19.60 -11.28
N GLY A 306 7.17 -20.00 -12.48
CA GLY A 306 5.77 -20.30 -12.76
C GLY A 306 5.46 -21.73 -12.35
N ARG A 307 4.75 -21.92 -11.23
CA ARG A 307 4.23 -23.24 -10.83
C ARG A 307 2.73 -23.28 -11.09
N SER A 308 2.27 -24.37 -11.70
CA SER A 308 0.85 -24.68 -11.74
C SER A 308 0.60 -26.15 -11.44
N ASN A 309 -0.48 -26.37 -10.70
CA ASN A 309 -0.93 -27.70 -10.29
C ASN A 309 -2.11 -28.20 -11.14
N ASN A 310 -2.49 -27.48 -12.20
CA ASN A 310 -3.61 -27.83 -13.10
C ASN A 310 -3.10 -28.22 -14.50
N GLN A 311 -3.86 -29.07 -15.19
CA GLN A 311 -3.56 -29.61 -16.54
C GLN A 311 -3.36 -28.53 -17.63
N TYR A 312 -3.70 -27.26 -17.40
CA TYR A 312 -3.68 -26.18 -18.40
C TYR A 312 -3.04 -24.89 -17.87
N ALA A 313 -1.72 -24.89 -17.65
CA ALA A 313 -1.10 -23.67 -17.16
C ALA A 313 0.31 -23.45 -17.68
N HIS A 314 0.58 -22.17 -17.90
CA HIS A 314 1.81 -21.69 -18.48
C HIS A 314 2.67 -21.06 -17.38
N GLY A 315 3.94 -21.46 -17.31
CA GLY A 315 4.86 -20.98 -16.27
C GLY A 315 5.33 -19.54 -16.51
N ILE A 316 5.72 -19.21 -17.74
CA ILE A 316 6.13 -17.86 -18.15
C ILE A 316 5.59 -17.65 -19.56
N THR A 317 4.67 -16.72 -19.74
CA THR A 317 4.10 -16.37 -21.05
C THR A 317 4.41 -14.91 -21.36
N ALA A 318 5.04 -14.65 -22.51
CA ALA A 318 5.16 -13.30 -23.07
C ALA A 318 4.18 -13.19 -24.26
N VAL A 319 3.22 -12.25 -24.18
CA VAL A 319 2.31 -11.92 -25.28
C VAL A 319 2.65 -10.51 -25.74
N SER A 320 3.06 -10.34 -27.01
CA SER A 320 3.22 -9.01 -27.63
C SER A 320 2.22 -8.86 -28.77
N GLY A 321 1.46 -7.75 -28.74
CA GLY A 321 0.52 -7.36 -29.79
C GLY A 321 1.15 -6.65 -31.00
N GLY A 322 2.48 -6.54 -31.07
CA GLY A 322 3.19 -5.93 -32.18
C GLY A 322 4.71 -5.97 -31.98
N TYR A 323 5.43 -6.48 -32.99
CA TYR A 323 6.90 -6.62 -33.11
C TYR A 323 7.66 -7.10 -31.85
N TYR A 324 8.19 -8.33 -31.91
CA TYR A 324 9.15 -8.97 -30.98
C TYR A 324 8.67 -9.18 -29.54
N ALA A 325 7.94 -10.28 -29.27
CA ALA A 325 7.97 -10.90 -27.94
C ALA A 325 9.19 -11.84 -27.88
N ASN A 326 10.28 -11.39 -27.26
CA ASN A 326 11.42 -12.27 -26.97
C ASN A 326 11.30 -12.75 -25.52
N VAL A 327 11.13 -14.05 -25.31
CA VAL A 327 11.38 -14.69 -24.02
C VAL A 327 12.90 -14.83 -23.88
N GLY A 328 13.55 -13.76 -23.42
CA GLY A 328 14.99 -13.73 -23.17
C GLY A 328 15.29 -13.87 -21.69
N MET A 329 15.75 -15.04 -21.25
CA MET A 329 16.35 -15.21 -19.92
C MET A 329 17.86 -15.06 -20.04
N VAL A 330 18.41 -14.02 -19.41
CA VAL A 330 19.85 -13.79 -19.28
C VAL A 330 20.33 -14.49 -18.00
N THR A 331 21.27 -15.42 -18.10
CA THR A 331 21.99 -15.98 -16.94
C THR A 331 23.49 -15.80 -17.13
N GLY A 332 24.14 -15.10 -16.20
CA GLY A 332 25.60 -15.12 -16.01
C GLY A 332 25.98 -16.39 -15.23
N GLY A 333 27.03 -17.08 -15.68
CA GLY A 333 27.25 -18.51 -15.40
C GLY A 333 27.94 -18.90 -14.08
N GLY A 334 27.90 -20.21 -13.81
CA GLY A 334 28.63 -20.94 -12.78
C GLY A 334 27.98 -22.31 -12.45
N GLU A 335 28.30 -23.35 -13.24
CA GLU A 335 28.16 -24.81 -13.05
C GLU A 335 26.93 -25.45 -12.32
N THR A 336 26.28 -26.38 -13.05
CA THR A 336 25.52 -27.60 -12.66
C THR A 336 24.05 -27.57 -12.17
N ILE A 337 23.17 -28.00 -13.10
CA ILE A 337 21.98 -28.89 -13.01
C ILE A 337 20.78 -28.45 -12.13
N ASP A 338 19.66 -28.02 -12.76
CA ASP A 338 18.33 -28.64 -12.55
C ASP A 338 17.27 -28.21 -13.60
N THR A 339 16.16 -28.96 -13.65
CA THR A 339 14.97 -28.96 -14.52
C THR A 339 14.58 -27.73 -15.37
N GLY A 340 14.35 -27.96 -16.68
CA GLY A 340 13.23 -27.36 -17.45
C GLY A 340 13.39 -25.97 -18.09
N VAL A 341 13.70 -25.97 -19.41
CA VAL A 341 13.63 -24.91 -20.45
C VAL A 341 14.74 -23.83 -20.44
N THR A 342 15.44 -23.71 -21.58
CA THR A 342 16.70 -22.97 -21.79
C THR A 342 16.56 -21.58 -22.39
N GLY A 343 17.42 -20.65 -21.96
CA GLY A 343 17.62 -19.31 -22.55
C GLY A 343 18.82 -19.22 -23.52
N ILE A 344 18.86 -18.12 -24.28
CA ILE A 344 19.93 -17.74 -25.22
C ILE A 344 21.02 -16.97 -24.48
N ASN A 345 22.31 -17.32 -24.69
CA ASN A 345 23.42 -16.48 -24.24
C ASN A 345 24.52 -16.35 -25.31
N ALA A 346 25.16 -15.18 -25.33
CA ALA A 346 26.23 -14.77 -26.24
C ALA A 346 27.55 -14.69 -25.47
N GLY A 347 28.53 -15.53 -25.82
CA GLY A 347 29.92 -15.42 -25.35
C GLY A 347 30.62 -16.78 -25.16
N ALA A 348 31.52 -17.09 -26.11
CA ALA A 348 32.55 -18.16 -26.16
C ALA A 348 32.16 -19.60 -25.72
N GLU A 349 32.28 -20.57 -26.66
CA GLU A 349 32.16 -22.04 -26.46
C GLU A 349 30.87 -22.55 -25.76
N VAL A 350 29.71 -21.94 -25.98
CA VAL A 350 28.44 -22.39 -25.37
C VAL A 350 27.27 -22.42 -26.38
N VAL A 351 26.38 -23.39 -26.22
CA VAL A 351 25.19 -23.64 -27.04
C VAL A 351 24.12 -22.56 -26.82
N GLY A 352 23.72 -21.85 -27.89
CA GLY A 352 22.77 -20.72 -27.81
C GLY A 352 21.29 -21.09 -27.60
N VAL A 353 20.86 -22.32 -27.93
CA VAL A 353 19.53 -22.86 -27.58
C VAL A 353 19.72 -24.34 -27.23
N HIS A 354 19.43 -24.74 -26.00
CA HIS A 354 19.63 -26.12 -25.55
C HIS A 354 18.30 -26.80 -25.16
N GLY A 355 17.60 -27.32 -26.17
CA GLY A 355 16.47 -28.20 -25.89
C GLY A 355 16.92 -29.55 -25.32
N ARG A 356 16.38 -29.95 -24.15
CA ARG A 356 16.65 -31.25 -23.52
C ARG A 356 15.38 -31.89 -22.97
N ALA A 357 15.07 -33.11 -23.40
CA ALA A 357 14.01 -33.93 -22.83
C ALA A 357 14.60 -35.01 -21.89
N ASN A 358 14.27 -34.91 -20.59
CA ASN A 358 14.63 -35.92 -19.57
C ASN A 358 13.36 -36.67 -19.12
N ASN A 359 13.45 -37.99 -19.01
CA ASN A 359 12.42 -38.82 -18.36
C ASN A 359 13.11 -39.95 -17.58
N THR A 360 12.65 -40.21 -16.35
CA THR A 360 13.16 -41.23 -15.44
C THR A 360 12.59 -42.63 -15.69
N ASN A 361 11.58 -42.77 -16.57
CA ASN A 361 10.94 -44.06 -16.83
C ASN A 361 11.65 -44.83 -17.97
N VAL A 362 12.21 -45.99 -17.64
CA VAL A 362 13.27 -46.68 -18.39
C VAL A 362 12.77 -47.57 -19.53
N THR A 363 11.46 -47.66 -19.78
CA THR A 363 10.93 -48.75 -20.61
C THR A 363 10.68 -48.42 -22.08
N THR A 364 10.19 -47.24 -22.50
CA THR A 364 10.00 -46.90 -23.94
C THR A 364 9.57 -45.44 -24.18
N THR A 365 10.45 -44.46 -23.96
CA THR A 365 10.06 -43.05 -24.22
C THR A 365 10.92 -42.43 -25.31
N ASP A 366 10.33 -42.32 -26.50
CA ASP A 366 10.81 -41.42 -27.54
C ASP A 366 11.05 -40.03 -26.94
N LYS A 367 12.09 -39.34 -27.39
CA LYS A 367 12.50 -38.06 -26.83
C LYS A 367 13.13 -37.19 -27.88
N MET A 368 12.97 -35.88 -27.72
CA MET A 368 13.47 -34.86 -28.65
C MET A 368 14.08 -33.73 -27.82
N GLY A 369 15.29 -33.31 -28.16
CA GLY A 369 15.95 -32.18 -27.53
C GLY A 369 15.20 -30.90 -27.85
N GLY A 370 15.09 -30.55 -29.13
CA GLY A 370 14.29 -29.42 -29.61
C GLY A 370 13.31 -29.83 -30.70
N PHE A 371 12.17 -29.13 -30.79
CA PHE A 371 11.21 -29.26 -31.89
C PHE A 371 10.91 -27.88 -32.45
N PHE A 372 11.24 -27.67 -33.72
CA PHE A 372 11.02 -26.41 -34.42
C PHE A 372 9.93 -26.60 -35.46
N ASN A 373 8.96 -25.69 -35.46
CA ASN A 373 7.80 -25.72 -36.33
C ASN A 373 7.55 -24.33 -36.89
N VAL A 374 7.17 -24.27 -38.17
CA VAL A 374 6.57 -23.09 -38.78
C VAL A 374 5.07 -23.35 -38.93
N SER A 375 4.25 -22.41 -38.44
CA SER A 375 2.79 -22.46 -38.55
C SER A 375 2.24 -21.13 -39.06
N SER A 376 1.03 -21.16 -39.61
CA SER A 376 0.27 -19.97 -40.02
C SER A 376 -1.14 -20.00 -39.43
N SER A 377 -1.70 -18.83 -39.12
CA SER A 377 -3.06 -18.68 -38.58
C SER A 377 -4.18 -19.13 -39.53
N THR A 378 -3.90 -19.31 -40.83
CA THR A 378 -4.92 -19.56 -41.87
C THR A 378 -5.10 -21.04 -42.24
N GLY A 379 -4.53 -21.98 -41.48
CA GLY A 379 -4.80 -23.43 -41.61
C GLY A 379 -4.35 -24.10 -42.92
N SER A 380 -3.76 -23.37 -43.87
CA SER A 380 -3.38 -23.87 -45.21
C SER A 380 -1.87 -24.08 -45.44
N VAL A 381 -1.02 -23.87 -44.45
CA VAL A 381 0.42 -24.06 -44.61
C VAL A 381 0.81 -25.49 -44.23
N VAL A 382 1.53 -26.18 -45.13
CA VAL A 382 2.23 -27.43 -44.81
C VAL A 382 3.33 -27.07 -43.80
N PRO A 383 3.23 -27.51 -42.54
CA PRO A 383 4.17 -27.07 -41.53
C PRO A 383 5.54 -27.71 -41.78
N ALA A 384 6.55 -26.87 -42.07
CA ALA A 384 7.94 -27.26 -41.94
C ALA A 384 8.19 -27.55 -40.46
N ALA A 385 8.57 -28.79 -40.14
CA ALA A 385 8.71 -29.23 -38.77
C ALA A 385 9.83 -30.24 -38.66
N ALA A 386 10.76 -29.99 -37.74
CA ALA A 386 11.88 -30.87 -37.48
C ALA A 386 12.19 -30.92 -35.99
N ALA A 387 12.41 -32.14 -35.50
CA ALA A 387 13.04 -32.38 -34.22
C ALA A 387 14.55 -32.41 -34.40
N VAL A 388 15.28 -31.73 -33.52
CA VAL A 388 16.74 -31.73 -33.45
C VAL A 388 17.15 -32.49 -32.18
N GLY A 389 17.96 -33.54 -32.36
CA GLY A 389 18.36 -34.48 -31.32
C GLY A 389 17.20 -35.34 -30.84
N ALA A 390 16.85 -36.38 -31.59
CA ALA A 390 15.74 -37.27 -31.28
C ALA A 390 16.18 -38.71 -31.01
N VAL A 391 15.45 -39.41 -30.15
CA VAL A 391 15.49 -40.87 -30.00
C VAL A 391 14.09 -41.37 -30.27
N ILE A 392 13.92 -42.18 -31.32
CA ILE A 392 12.62 -42.76 -31.71
C ILE A 392 12.79 -44.25 -31.89
N ASP A 393 11.98 -45.03 -31.19
CA ASP A 393 12.04 -46.50 -31.19
C ASP A 393 13.48 -47.00 -30.98
N ASN A 394 14.14 -46.43 -29.98
CA ASN A 394 15.53 -46.67 -29.56
C ASN A 394 16.63 -46.31 -30.59
N THR A 395 16.29 -45.69 -31.72
CA THR A 395 17.25 -45.20 -32.71
C THR A 395 17.50 -43.71 -32.51
N VAL A 396 18.78 -43.31 -32.48
CA VAL A 396 19.17 -41.90 -32.38
C VAL A 396 19.18 -41.22 -33.76
N TYR A 397 18.52 -40.06 -33.86
CA TYR A 397 18.46 -39.20 -35.03
C TYR A 397 18.97 -37.80 -34.68
N LYS A 398 19.88 -37.25 -35.51
CA LYS A 398 20.33 -35.87 -35.36
C LYS A 398 19.23 -34.87 -35.71
N ILE A 399 18.53 -35.11 -36.81
CA ILE A 399 17.37 -34.33 -37.27
C ILE A 399 16.33 -35.31 -37.85
N VAL A 400 15.05 -35.11 -37.54
CA VAL A 400 13.94 -35.91 -38.09
C VAL A 400 12.69 -35.05 -38.22
N GLY A 401 12.03 -35.08 -39.37
CA GLY A 401 10.93 -34.15 -39.66
C GLY A 401 10.37 -34.26 -41.07
N ARG A 402 9.51 -33.30 -41.42
CA ARG A 402 8.99 -33.10 -42.78
C ARG A 402 9.81 -32.01 -43.47
N GLY A 403 10.25 -32.27 -44.70
CA GLY A 403 11.09 -31.37 -45.50
C GLY A 403 12.37 -32.04 -45.97
N ILE A 404 13.21 -31.30 -46.69
CA ILE A 404 14.51 -31.77 -47.20
C ILE A 404 15.65 -31.22 -46.33
N VAL A 405 16.72 -31.99 -46.17
CA VAL A 405 17.97 -31.48 -45.57
C VAL A 405 18.74 -30.66 -46.63
N SER A 406 19.09 -29.41 -46.32
CA SER A 406 19.76 -28.51 -47.26
C SER A 406 20.74 -27.55 -46.58
N THR A 407 21.64 -26.97 -47.38
CA THR A 407 22.57 -25.91 -47.01
C THR A 407 22.53 -24.77 -48.04
N LEU A 408 23.15 -23.64 -47.73
CA LEU A 408 23.29 -22.51 -48.64
C LEU A 408 24.71 -22.45 -49.22
N VAL A 409 24.79 -22.26 -50.53
CA VAL A 409 26.03 -21.96 -51.26
C VAL A 409 25.89 -20.64 -51.99
N ARG A 410 27.00 -19.99 -52.32
CA ARG A 410 26.98 -18.77 -53.15
C ARG A 410 27.18 -19.10 -54.61
N ASP A 411 26.42 -18.47 -55.47
CA ASP A 411 26.61 -18.54 -56.92
C ASP A 411 27.71 -17.60 -57.41
N THR A 412 27.90 -17.54 -58.73
CA THR A 412 28.92 -16.70 -59.36
C THR A 412 28.67 -15.19 -59.23
N ALA A 413 27.44 -14.78 -58.88
CA ALA A 413 27.09 -13.39 -58.57
C ALA A 413 27.21 -13.07 -57.06
N GLY A 414 27.51 -14.08 -56.23
CA GLY A 414 27.60 -13.95 -54.77
C GLY A 414 26.29 -14.16 -54.03
N GLU A 415 25.22 -14.55 -54.74
CA GLU A 415 23.87 -14.73 -54.21
C GLU A 415 23.67 -16.15 -53.64
N GLU A 416 22.87 -16.28 -52.59
CA GLU A 416 22.62 -17.58 -51.95
C GLU A 416 21.74 -18.51 -52.81
N ARG A 417 22.10 -19.79 -52.87
CA ARG A 417 21.38 -20.87 -53.56
C ARG A 417 21.25 -22.06 -52.61
N ILE A 418 20.12 -22.76 -52.70
CA ILE A 418 19.85 -23.96 -51.90
C ILE A 418 20.56 -25.16 -52.54
N MET A 419 21.39 -25.85 -51.78
CA MET A 419 21.97 -27.14 -52.15
C MET A 419 21.41 -28.23 -51.23
N VAL A 420 20.92 -29.32 -51.80
CA VAL A 420 20.19 -30.38 -51.07
C VAL A 420 21.10 -31.58 -50.80
N ALA A 421 20.93 -32.22 -49.64
CA ALA A 421 21.60 -33.46 -49.32
C ALA A 421 20.89 -34.65 -49.99
N PRO A 422 21.61 -35.70 -50.44
CA PRO A 422 20.98 -36.92 -50.92
C PRO A 422 20.33 -37.69 -49.76
N GLU A 423 19.07 -38.10 -49.93
CA GLU A 423 18.35 -38.93 -48.96
C GLU A 423 18.26 -40.37 -49.47
N ALA A 424 18.54 -41.33 -48.57
CA ALA A 424 18.51 -42.76 -48.86
C ALA A 424 17.49 -43.46 -47.95
N PRO A 425 16.87 -44.56 -48.43
CA PRO A 425 15.99 -45.37 -47.59
C PRO A 425 16.75 -46.11 -46.47
N GLU A 426 18.08 -46.20 -46.57
CA GLU A 426 18.99 -46.91 -45.67
C GLU A 426 19.97 -45.95 -45.00
N ALA A 427 20.51 -46.33 -43.83
CA ALA A 427 21.60 -45.61 -43.18
C ALA A 427 22.95 -46.02 -43.81
N LEU A 428 23.44 -45.22 -44.76
CA LEU A 428 24.63 -45.56 -45.56
C LEU A 428 25.82 -44.63 -45.25
N PHE A 429 27.03 -45.19 -45.27
CA PHE A 429 28.27 -44.45 -45.38
C PHE A 429 28.88 -44.62 -46.77
N GLN A 430 29.54 -43.57 -47.23
CA GLN A 430 30.25 -43.53 -48.50
C GLN A 430 31.69 -43.14 -48.25
N ASP A 431 32.59 -43.77 -48.99
CA ASP A 431 34.02 -43.42 -49.02
C ASP A 431 34.54 -43.46 -50.46
N TYR A 432 35.57 -42.67 -50.72
CA TYR A 432 36.13 -42.47 -52.05
C TYR A 432 37.64 -42.63 -51.98
N GLY A 433 38.23 -43.25 -52.99
CA GLY A 433 39.67 -43.35 -53.07
C GLY A 433 40.15 -43.65 -54.46
N MET A 434 41.45 -43.85 -54.57
CA MET A 434 42.10 -44.26 -55.80
C MET A 434 42.90 -45.54 -55.55
N GLY A 435 42.95 -46.38 -56.56
CA GLY A 435 43.81 -47.54 -56.61
C GLY A 435 44.61 -47.58 -57.89
N GLN A 436 45.56 -48.50 -57.94
CA GLN A 436 46.30 -48.79 -59.15
C GLN A 436 46.39 -50.30 -59.30
N LEU A 437 46.03 -50.81 -60.48
CA LEU A 437 46.30 -52.19 -60.82
C LEU A 437 47.81 -52.38 -60.89
N ILE A 438 48.31 -53.48 -60.34
CA ILE A 438 49.69 -53.94 -60.49
C ILE A 438 49.62 -55.32 -61.12
N ASN A 439 50.01 -55.41 -62.40
CA ASN A 439 49.81 -56.60 -63.24
C ASN A 439 48.35 -57.09 -63.23
N GLY A 440 47.40 -56.18 -63.45
CA GLY A 440 45.97 -56.48 -63.58
C GLY A 440 45.21 -56.73 -62.29
N LYS A 441 45.82 -56.52 -61.12
CA LYS A 441 45.16 -56.68 -59.81
C LYS A 441 45.47 -55.55 -58.85
N ALA A 442 44.50 -55.17 -58.03
CA ALA A 442 44.71 -54.30 -56.88
C ALA A 442 43.92 -54.80 -55.68
N THR A 443 44.57 -54.83 -54.52
CA THR A 443 43.88 -55.02 -53.23
C THR A 443 43.74 -53.66 -52.58
N ILE A 444 42.50 -53.27 -52.30
CA ILE A 444 42.17 -52.03 -51.60
C ILE A 444 41.82 -52.37 -50.16
N LEU A 445 42.61 -51.85 -49.23
CA LEU A 445 42.33 -51.94 -47.81
C LEU A 445 41.56 -50.68 -47.38
N LEU A 446 40.48 -50.87 -46.64
CA LEU A 446 39.72 -49.76 -46.07
C LEU A 446 40.38 -49.25 -44.79
N ASP A 447 40.12 -47.99 -44.47
CA ASP A 447 40.55 -47.41 -43.19
C ASP A 447 39.96 -48.22 -42.02
N PRO A 448 40.76 -48.65 -41.03
CA PRO A 448 40.27 -49.45 -39.91
C PRO A 448 39.13 -48.79 -39.10
N ILE A 449 39.10 -47.46 -39.04
CA ILE A 449 38.01 -46.68 -38.42
C ILE A 449 36.75 -46.83 -39.27
N LEU A 450 36.83 -46.72 -40.59
CA LEU A 450 35.69 -46.96 -41.46
C LEU A 450 35.20 -48.42 -41.33
N SER A 451 36.12 -49.39 -41.40
CA SER A 451 35.81 -50.82 -41.25
C SER A 451 35.05 -51.14 -39.96
N LYS A 452 35.37 -50.47 -38.85
CA LYS A 452 34.66 -50.63 -37.57
C LYS A 452 33.23 -50.07 -37.60
N ASN A 453 32.97 -49.05 -38.43
CA ASN A 453 31.72 -48.28 -38.43
C ASN A 453 30.76 -48.67 -39.58
N ILE A 454 31.08 -49.69 -40.36
CA ILE A 454 30.23 -50.25 -41.42
C ILE A 454 29.85 -51.71 -41.13
N ALA A 455 28.68 -52.13 -41.58
CA ALA A 455 28.25 -53.52 -41.61
C ALA A 455 28.46 -54.07 -43.03
N VAL A 456 29.26 -55.15 -43.15
CA VAL A 456 29.48 -55.87 -44.42
C VAL A 456 29.33 -57.36 -44.18
N ASP A 457 28.22 -57.91 -44.63
CA ASP A 457 27.88 -59.32 -44.57
C ASP A 457 26.96 -59.69 -45.75
N GLU A 458 26.41 -60.90 -45.75
CA GLU A 458 25.52 -61.39 -46.82
C GLU A 458 24.23 -60.57 -46.95
N ASN A 459 23.69 -60.06 -45.84
CA ASN A 459 22.50 -59.22 -45.80
C ASN A 459 22.83 -57.73 -46.06
N HIS A 460 24.08 -57.32 -45.80
CA HIS A 460 24.58 -55.95 -45.96
C HIS A 460 25.76 -55.89 -46.94
N PRO A 461 25.57 -56.20 -48.24
CA PRO A 461 26.68 -56.23 -49.18
C PRO A 461 27.21 -54.81 -49.46
N MET A 462 28.53 -54.63 -49.29
CA MET A 462 29.22 -53.42 -49.73
C MET A 462 29.11 -53.28 -51.26
N LYS A 463 28.74 -52.08 -51.71
CA LYS A 463 28.68 -51.70 -53.12
C LYS A 463 29.98 -50.99 -53.46
N VAL A 464 30.63 -51.37 -54.55
CA VAL A 464 31.90 -50.79 -55.00
C VAL A 464 31.77 -50.43 -56.47
N PHE A 465 32.03 -49.17 -56.80
CA PHE A 465 32.03 -48.65 -58.15
C PHE A 465 33.45 -48.24 -58.50
N VAL A 466 33.97 -48.70 -59.63
CA VAL A 466 35.34 -48.41 -60.09
C VAL A 466 35.27 -47.67 -61.41
N GLN A 467 35.94 -46.52 -61.48
CA GLN A 467 36.14 -45.73 -62.69
C GLN A 467 37.62 -45.80 -63.09
N LEU A 468 37.88 -46.46 -64.21
CA LEU A 468 39.23 -46.60 -64.78
C LEU A 468 39.70 -45.27 -65.39
N GLU A 469 40.99 -44.96 -65.23
CA GLU A 469 41.62 -43.71 -65.69
C GLU A 469 42.68 -43.93 -66.79
N GLY A 470 42.73 -45.14 -67.34
CA GLY A 470 43.63 -45.49 -68.43
C GLY A 470 43.26 -46.84 -69.03
N ASP A 471 43.97 -47.22 -70.08
CA ASP A 471 43.64 -48.38 -70.91
C ASP A 471 43.75 -49.71 -70.14
N CYS A 472 42.68 -50.51 -70.19
CA CYS A 472 42.60 -51.86 -69.62
C CYS A 472 41.37 -52.59 -70.16
N ASN A 473 41.28 -53.91 -69.93
CA ASN A 473 40.18 -54.75 -70.44
C ASN A 473 38.85 -54.62 -69.68
N GLY A 474 38.69 -53.60 -68.82
CA GLY A 474 37.65 -53.54 -67.80
C GLY A 474 38.02 -54.33 -66.53
N VAL A 475 37.24 -54.15 -65.45
CA VAL A 475 37.50 -54.77 -64.15
C VAL A 475 36.23 -55.34 -63.51
N TYR A 476 36.40 -56.32 -62.63
CA TYR A 476 35.38 -56.74 -61.67
C TYR A 476 35.91 -56.59 -60.24
N VAL A 477 34.98 -56.45 -59.29
CA VAL A 477 35.30 -56.36 -57.86
C VAL A 477 34.94 -57.67 -57.17
N THR A 478 35.86 -58.21 -56.39
CA THR A 478 35.68 -59.46 -55.62
C THR A 478 36.21 -59.29 -54.20
N ASN A 479 36.04 -60.33 -53.37
CA ASN A 479 36.56 -60.39 -52.00
C ASN A 479 36.18 -59.17 -51.15
N LYS A 480 34.94 -58.71 -51.32
CA LYS A 480 34.38 -57.58 -50.58
C LYS A 480 34.13 -58.00 -49.14
N THR A 481 34.84 -57.36 -48.23
CA THR A 481 34.73 -57.55 -46.78
C THR A 481 34.69 -56.19 -46.10
N ALA A 482 34.42 -56.15 -44.79
CA ALA A 482 34.54 -54.90 -44.02
C ALA A 482 35.96 -54.29 -44.06
N ASN A 483 36.98 -55.09 -44.36
CA ASN A 483 38.39 -54.65 -44.35
C ASN A 483 38.88 -54.17 -45.72
N GLY A 484 38.14 -54.43 -46.80
CA GLY A 484 38.69 -54.22 -48.14
C GLY A 484 37.95 -54.96 -49.24
N PHE A 485 38.46 -54.78 -50.45
CA PHE A 485 38.01 -55.45 -51.66
C PHE A 485 39.17 -55.60 -52.65
N GLU A 486 39.00 -56.49 -53.62
CA GLU A 486 39.95 -56.67 -54.70
C GLU A 486 39.34 -56.22 -56.02
N VAL A 487 40.14 -55.50 -56.81
CA VAL A 487 39.82 -55.11 -58.18
C VAL A 487 40.70 -55.96 -59.10
N VAL A 488 40.06 -56.69 -60.00
CA VAL A 488 40.74 -57.62 -60.91
C VAL A 488 40.35 -57.30 -62.34
N GLU A 489 41.35 -57.17 -63.20
CA GLU A 489 41.18 -56.94 -64.62
C GLU A 489 40.58 -58.16 -65.32
N LEU A 490 39.67 -57.91 -66.26
CA LEU A 490 39.07 -58.95 -67.08
C LEU A 490 40.11 -59.61 -68.01
N ASN A 491 39.80 -60.82 -68.48
CA ASN A 491 40.59 -61.57 -69.45
C ASN A 491 42.06 -61.82 -69.06
N HIS A 492 42.36 -61.89 -67.76
CA HIS A 492 43.74 -62.03 -67.26
C HIS A 492 44.66 -60.90 -67.75
N GLY A 493 44.11 -59.68 -67.91
CA GLY A 493 44.89 -58.50 -68.23
C GLY A 493 46.00 -58.24 -67.21
N VAL A 494 47.04 -57.53 -67.65
CA VAL A 494 48.24 -57.21 -66.85
C VAL A 494 48.48 -55.70 -66.80
N SER A 495 47.44 -54.89 -66.98
CA SER A 495 47.55 -53.44 -66.99
C SER A 495 48.02 -52.92 -65.62
N ASN A 496 48.61 -51.72 -65.65
CA ASN A 496 49.00 -50.99 -64.45
C ASN A 496 48.21 -49.69 -64.29
N THR A 497 46.99 -49.66 -64.83
CA THR A 497 46.18 -48.44 -64.89
C THR A 497 45.72 -48.00 -63.50
N LYS A 498 45.58 -46.69 -63.33
CA LYS A 498 44.97 -46.10 -62.15
C LYS A 498 43.45 -46.13 -62.27
N PHE A 499 42.79 -46.10 -61.14
CA PHE A 499 41.34 -45.99 -61.07
C PHE A 499 40.91 -45.24 -59.84
N SER A 500 39.79 -44.56 -59.96
CA SER A 500 39.03 -44.03 -58.83
C SER A 500 37.97 -45.04 -58.40
N TYR A 501 37.64 -45.08 -57.12
CA TYR A 501 36.55 -45.90 -56.60
C TYR A 501 35.65 -45.15 -55.63
N GLN A 502 34.39 -45.59 -55.56
CA GLN A 502 33.42 -45.22 -54.54
C GLN A 502 32.91 -46.50 -53.89
N ILE A 503 32.88 -46.50 -52.55
CA ILE A 503 32.18 -47.54 -51.79
C ILE A 503 30.92 -46.99 -51.13
N ILE A 504 29.91 -47.85 -50.99
CA ILE A 504 28.69 -47.57 -50.25
C ILE A 504 28.38 -48.80 -49.37
N ALA A 505 28.33 -48.60 -48.06
CA ALA A 505 28.07 -49.67 -47.09
C ALA A 505 27.07 -49.21 -46.02
N ASN A 506 26.34 -50.15 -45.43
CA ASN A 506 25.43 -49.88 -44.33
C ASN A 506 26.21 -49.45 -43.09
N ARG A 507 25.71 -48.44 -42.37
CA ARG A 507 26.29 -48.02 -41.10
C ARG A 507 26.10 -49.14 -40.07
N ALA A 508 27.15 -49.50 -39.35
CA ALA A 508 27.08 -50.47 -38.27
C ALA A 508 26.15 -49.99 -37.13
N ASP A 509 25.55 -50.93 -36.41
CA ASP A 509 24.82 -50.64 -35.18
C ASP A 509 25.74 -49.96 -34.15
N GLU A 510 25.15 -49.05 -33.37
CA GLU A 510 25.89 -48.26 -32.38
C GLU A 510 25.30 -48.45 -30.98
N GLU A 511 26.12 -48.84 -30.02
CA GLU A 511 25.76 -48.89 -28.60
C GLU A 511 26.28 -47.65 -27.90
N GLN A 512 25.38 -46.86 -27.30
CA GLN A 512 25.73 -45.74 -26.45
C GLN A 512 24.84 -45.73 -25.20
N GLY A 513 25.47 -45.70 -24.02
CA GLY A 513 24.77 -45.58 -22.75
C GLY A 513 23.78 -46.71 -22.47
N GLY A 514 24.10 -47.95 -22.87
CA GLY A 514 23.25 -49.13 -22.68
C GLY A 514 22.11 -49.25 -23.68
N ARG A 515 22.10 -48.45 -24.74
CA ARG A 515 21.09 -48.50 -25.83
C ARG A 515 21.75 -48.75 -27.17
N VAL A 516 21.19 -49.69 -27.94
CA VAL A 516 21.63 -49.99 -29.30
C VAL A 516 20.74 -49.28 -30.31
N SER A 517 21.33 -48.39 -31.11
CA SER A 517 20.71 -47.87 -32.33
C SER A 517 20.91 -48.87 -33.47
N LYS A 518 19.81 -49.48 -33.92
CA LYS A 518 19.78 -50.43 -35.02
C LYS A 518 19.82 -49.70 -36.38
N TYR A 519 21.03 -49.47 -36.89
CA TYR A 519 21.26 -48.73 -38.14
C TYR A 519 21.43 -49.66 -39.34
N SER A 520 22.07 -50.83 -39.18
CA SER A 520 22.44 -51.70 -40.30
C SER A 520 21.21 -52.16 -41.09
N ASP A 521 20.17 -52.54 -40.36
CA ASP A 521 18.93 -53.12 -40.88
C ASP A 521 17.88 -52.05 -41.26
N MET A 522 18.25 -50.76 -41.21
CA MET A 522 17.31 -49.68 -41.47
C MET A 522 16.96 -49.61 -42.96
N ARG A 523 15.67 -49.80 -43.28
CA ARG A 523 15.11 -49.52 -44.60
C ARG A 523 13.65 -49.05 -44.49
N PHE A 524 13.33 -47.83 -44.94
CA PHE A 524 11.97 -47.26 -44.90
C PHE A 524 11.22 -47.50 -43.57
N LYS A 525 11.92 -47.30 -42.44
CA LYS A 525 11.34 -47.57 -41.10
C LYS A 525 10.03 -46.77 -40.92
N PRO A 526 8.90 -47.41 -40.58
CA PRO A 526 7.64 -46.69 -40.37
C PRO A 526 7.75 -45.67 -39.24
N PHE A 527 7.27 -44.45 -39.48
CA PHE A 527 7.14 -43.45 -38.43
C PHE A 527 5.78 -43.64 -37.73
N GLY A 528 5.74 -44.47 -36.69
CA GLY A 528 4.51 -44.81 -35.95
C GLY A 528 3.96 -43.69 -35.06
N ARG A 529 4.38 -42.43 -35.24
CA ARG A 529 4.07 -41.29 -34.36
C ARG A 529 3.48 -40.13 -35.17
N LYS A 530 2.83 -39.18 -34.48
CA LYS A 530 2.36 -37.91 -35.06
C LYS A 530 2.99 -36.74 -34.30
N PHE A 531 3.53 -35.78 -35.04
CA PHE A 531 3.87 -34.47 -34.48
C PHE A 531 2.57 -33.68 -34.26
N VAL A 532 2.17 -33.47 -33.01
CA VAL A 532 0.99 -32.67 -32.65
C VAL A 532 1.45 -31.30 -32.15
N VAL A 533 0.94 -30.24 -32.77
CA VAL A 533 1.08 -28.86 -32.28
C VAL A 533 -0.30 -28.46 -31.76
N ASP A 534 -0.41 -28.24 -30.45
CA ASP A 534 -1.66 -27.81 -29.83
C ASP A 534 -1.93 -26.33 -30.18
N GLN A 535 -2.96 -26.07 -31.00
CA GLN A 535 -3.34 -24.72 -31.41
C GLN A 535 -4.14 -23.97 -30.34
N GLU A 536 -4.69 -24.66 -29.33
CA GLU A 536 -5.45 -24.02 -28.25
C GLU A 536 -4.54 -23.29 -27.26
N ALA A 537 -3.28 -23.70 -27.13
CA ALA A 537 -2.31 -23.10 -26.22
C ALA A 537 -1.85 -21.67 -26.59
N ILE A 538 -2.13 -21.19 -27.80
CA ILE A 538 -1.68 -19.87 -28.30
C ILE A 538 -2.75 -18.79 -28.13
N HIS A 539 -4.01 -19.18 -28.00
CA HIS A 539 -5.10 -18.25 -27.81
C HIS A 539 -5.41 -18.18 -26.32
N GLY A 540 -5.08 -17.06 -25.67
CA GLY A 540 -5.62 -16.75 -24.33
C GLY A 540 -7.14 -16.99 -24.31
N PRO A 541 -7.73 -17.29 -23.14
CA PRO A 541 -9.13 -17.67 -23.06
C PRO A 541 -9.97 -16.65 -23.83
N LYS A 542 -10.68 -17.12 -24.88
CA LYS A 542 -11.68 -16.29 -25.56
C LYS A 542 -12.61 -15.80 -24.47
N GLU A 543 -12.65 -14.49 -24.25
CA GLU A 543 -13.60 -13.89 -23.32
C GLU A 543 -14.98 -14.46 -23.66
N LYS A 544 -15.55 -15.22 -22.73
CA LYS A 544 -16.98 -15.44 -22.74
C LYS A 544 -17.57 -14.08 -22.46
N ASN A 545 -17.98 -13.37 -23.52
CA ASN A 545 -18.79 -12.18 -23.38
C ASN A 545 -19.97 -12.53 -22.47
N LYS A 546 -19.96 -11.92 -21.28
CA LYS A 546 -21.13 -11.83 -20.41
C LYS A 546 -22.14 -10.97 -21.14
N GLU A 547 -22.92 -11.57 -22.02
CA GLU A 547 -24.27 -11.16 -22.39
C GLU A 547 -24.77 -12.14 -23.44
N GLY A 548 -25.90 -12.80 -23.14
CA GLY A 548 -26.52 -13.72 -24.07
C GLY A 548 -27.04 -12.98 -25.30
N ASN A 549 -26.31 -13.07 -26.41
CA ASN A 549 -26.89 -13.04 -27.75
C ASN A 549 -25.88 -13.60 -28.78
N PRO A 550 -26.28 -14.53 -29.67
CA PRO A 550 -25.37 -15.10 -30.65
C PRO A 550 -25.16 -14.09 -31.80
N SER A 551 -24.00 -13.43 -31.83
CA SER A 551 -23.55 -12.77 -33.05
C SER A 551 -23.08 -13.82 -34.05
N ALA A 552 -23.88 -13.97 -35.10
CA ALA A 552 -23.51 -14.71 -36.29
C ALA A 552 -22.21 -14.13 -36.89
N VAL A 553 -21.16 -14.96 -36.94
CA VAL A 553 -20.09 -14.81 -37.91
C VAL A 553 -19.93 -16.16 -38.59
N THR A 554 -20.52 -16.23 -39.78
CA THR A 554 -20.28 -17.24 -40.80
C THR A 554 -18.77 -17.34 -41.09
N SER A 555 -18.16 -18.47 -40.74
CA SER A 555 -17.03 -19.00 -41.50
C SER A 555 -17.46 -20.36 -42.03
N GLN A 556 -17.89 -20.37 -43.29
CA GLN A 556 -17.82 -21.57 -44.09
C GLN A 556 -16.34 -21.92 -44.22
N ASN A 557 -15.93 -23.08 -43.75
CA ASN A 557 -15.00 -23.92 -44.50
C ASN A 557 -15.31 -25.38 -44.21
N SER A 558 -15.72 -26.04 -45.29
CA SER A 558 -16.12 -27.43 -45.42
C SER A 558 -15.02 -28.38 -44.93
N SER A 559 -15.32 -29.14 -43.89
CA SER A 559 -14.70 -30.44 -43.65
C SER A 559 -15.25 -31.44 -44.66
N SER A 560 -14.52 -31.70 -45.74
CA SER A 560 -14.74 -32.90 -46.55
C SER A 560 -14.15 -34.10 -45.81
N GLU A 561 -14.99 -34.75 -45.00
CA GLU A 561 -14.80 -36.15 -44.63
C GLU A 561 -14.86 -36.99 -45.90
N ILE A 562 -13.72 -37.49 -46.38
CA ILE A 562 -13.73 -38.71 -47.19
C ILE A 562 -13.70 -39.86 -46.19
N LYS A 563 -14.87 -40.41 -45.88
CA LYS A 563 -15.02 -41.76 -45.35
C LYS A 563 -14.80 -42.72 -46.52
N GLU A 564 -13.63 -43.34 -46.61
CA GLU A 564 -13.52 -44.58 -47.37
C GLU A 564 -14.06 -45.72 -46.50
N ASP A 565 -15.30 -46.10 -46.82
CA ASP A 565 -15.96 -47.33 -46.42
C ASP A 565 -15.26 -48.50 -47.13
N HIS A 566 -14.48 -49.28 -46.40
CA HIS A 566 -14.04 -50.60 -46.84
C HIS A 566 -14.97 -51.66 -46.24
N SER A 567 -16.11 -51.86 -46.90
CA SER A 567 -16.80 -53.13 -46.88
C SER A 567 -17.08 -53.55 -48.33
N LEU A 568 -16.41 -54.61 -48.79
CA LEU A 568 -16.92 -55.49 -49.83
C LEU A 568 -16.09 -56.78 -49.85
N ASN A 569 -16.65 -57.76 -49.16
CA ASN A 569 -16.44 -59.19 -49.41
C ASN A 569 -16.87 -59.49 -50.85
N GLN A 570 -16.03 -60.17 -51.63
CA GLN A 570 -16.50 -61.18 -52.59
C GLN A 570 -15.35 -62.12 -52.95
N GLN A 571 -15.48 -63.35 -52.45
CA GLN A 571 -14.98 -64.54 -53.11
C GLN A 571 -15.64 -64.62 -54.49
N GLU A 572 -14.88 -64.86 -55.56
CA GLU A 572 -15.30 -65.84 -56.55
C GLU A 572 -14.13 -66.36 -57.37
N GLU A 573 -14.20 -67.68 -57.51
CA GLU A 573 -13.32 -68.66 -58.08
C GLU A 573 -13.54 -68.71 -59.61
N ILE A 574 -12.52 -68.53 -60.45
CA ILE A 574 -12.58 -69.04 -61.83
C ILE A 574 -11.28 -69.76 -62.20
N LYS A 575 -11.51 -71.02 -62.56
CA LYS A 575 -10.62 -72.07 -63.02
C LYS A 575 -9.93 -71.74 -64.34
N SER A 576 -8.80 -72.43 -64.51
CA SER A 576 -8.14 -72.73 -65.77
C SER A 576 -9.11 -73.26 -66.84
N GLU A 577 -8.95 -72.84 -68.09
CA GLU A 577 -9.08 -73.72 -69.25
C GLU A 577 -8.32 -73.17 -70.48
N LYS A 578 -7.39 -74.00 -70.95
CA LYS A 578 -6.89 -74.21 -72.33
C LYS A 578 -7.16 -73.13 -73.39
N ASN A 579 -6.08 -72.61 -73.99
CA ASN A 579 -5.46 -73.18 -75.20
C ASN A 579 -4.07 -72.58 -75.44
#